data_AF-A0A3C0UZY1-F1
#
_entry.id   AF-A0A3C0UZY1-F1
#
_cell.length_a   1.000
_cell.length_b   1.000
_cell.length_c   1.000
_cell.angle_alpha   90.00
_cell.angle_beta   90.00
_cell.angle_gamma   90.00
#
_symmetry.space_group_name_H-M   'P 1'
#
loop_
_entity.id
_entity.type
_entity.pdbx_description
1 polymer ?
#
loop_
_entity_poly.entity_id
_entity_poly.type
_entity_poly.pdbx_seq_one_letter_code
_entity_poly.pdbx_strand_id
1 'polypeptide(L)'
;MEDFGAHYNTCIYPARSRRPRDKALVESAVNIIYSRVYAPLRNRIFHTLSALNEAIKELVESHNLAKMQGKDYCRRERFEQLERSCLQALPTQKYQLKSFSYSKVQPNCHVLLKEDKHYYSVPYELIGREVKLIYTTAEVEIYYQYQRVALHERMDSKHHYTTTAAHLPPQHQWLTQWSPTYFENWASKIGPHTRLVIEDILRHRTYPEQAYKSCAGVLSLEKKVGKDRLEAACRRAIAYKATSLKLIKSILERELDKVPVEDEKLTDTSFIVHENIRGAHQYQ
;
A
#
# COMPACT_ATOMS: atom_id res chain seq x y z
N MET A 1 -19.88 9.85 6.70
CA MET A 1 -21.18 9.46 6.13
C MET A 1 -21.82 10.60 5.36
N GLU A 2 -21.62 11.85 5.76
CA GLU A 2 -22.15 13.02 5.03
C GLU A 2 -21.75 13.06 3.55
N ASP A 3 -20.46 12.85 3.22
CA ASP A 3 -19.97 12.77 1.82
C ASP A 3 -20.70 11.67 1.01
N PHE A 4 -20.97 10.51 1.62
CA PHE A 4 -21.74 9.43 1.00
C PHE A 4 -23.20 9.83 0.75
N GLY A 5 -23.83 10.48 1.72
CA GLY A 5 -25.20 10.98 1.58
C GLY A 5 -25.30 12.01 0.46
N ALA A 6 -24.40 12.99 0.44
CA ALA A 6 -24.32 13.99 -0.61
C ALA A 6 -24.12 13.37 -2.00
N HIS A 7 -23.24 12.38 -2.14
CA HIS A 7 -22.98 11.69 -3.42
C HIS A 7 -24.23 11.06 -4.02
N TYR A 8 -25.07 10.42 -3.19
CA TYR A 8 -26.31 9.77 -3.63
C TYR A 8 -27.56 10.63 -3.43
N ASN A 9 -27.39 11.95 -3.23
CA ASN A 9 -28.50 12.88 -2.96
C ASN A 9 -29.46 12.36 -1.86
N THR A 10 -28.89 11.75 -0.83
CA THR A 10 -29.61 11.04 0.23
C THR A 10 -29.28 11.67 1.59
N CYS A 11 -30.31 12.07 2.33
CA CYS A 11 -30.13 12.52 3.71
C CYS A 11 -29.98 11.30 4.64
N ILE A 12 -28.89 11.25 5.40
CA ILE A 12 -28.65 10.19 6.38
C ILE A 12 -29.15 10.69 7.73
N TYR A 13 -30.30 10.18 8.16
CA TYR A 13 -30.91 10.53 9.43
C TYR A 13 -30.78 9.37 10.44
N PRO A 14 -29.82 9.42 11.39
CA PRO A 14 -29.59 8.32 12.32
C PRO A 14 -30.73 8.21 13.35
N ALA A 15 -31.11 6.97 13.69
CA ALA A 15 -32.00 6.71 14.81
C ALA A 15 -31.38 7.20 16.13
N ARG A 16 -32.22 7.58 17.11
CA ARG A 16 -31.73 8.10 18.39
C ARG A 16 -30.96 7.03 19.15
N SER A 17 -29.85 7.43 19.76
CA SER A 17 -29.06 6.53 20.59
C SER A 17 -29.90 5.95 21.74
N ARG A 18 -29.73 4.64 21.99
CA ARG A 18 -30.44 3.87 23.03
C ARG A 18 -31.98 3.91 22.93
N ARG A 19 -32.53 4.07 21.73
CA ARG A 19 -33.98 3.97 21.47
C ARG A 19 -34.28 2.83 20.49
N PRO A 20 -34.41 1.56 20.96
CA PRO A 20 -34.59 0.40 20.09
C PRO A 20 -35.84 0.46 19.20
N ARG A 21 -36.91 1.10 19.69
CA ARG A 21 -38.18 1.21 18.94
C ARG A 21 -38.06 2.00 17.65
N ASP A 22 -37.10 2.93 17.54
CA ASP A 22 -36.89 3.74 16.33
C ASP A 22 -36.44 2.88 15.13
N LYS A 23 -35.98 1.64 15.38
CA LYS A 23 -35.54 0.68 14.35
C LYS A 23 -36.32 -0.64 14.32
N ALA A 24 -37.49 -0.70 14.95
CA ALA A 24 -38.26 -1.95 15.11
C ALA A 24 -38.60 -2.64 13.78
N LEU A 25 -38.91 -1.87 12.72
CA LEU A 25 -39.19 -2.41 11.39
C LEU A 25 -37.96 -3.11 10.79
N VAL A 26 -36.77 -2.55 11.00
CA VAL A 26 -35.50 -3.12 10.51
C VAL A 26 -35.21 -4.43 11.24
N GLU A 27 -35.37 -4.47 12.57
CA GLU A 27 -35.14 -5.69 13.35
C GLU A 27 -36.09 -6.82 12.96
N SER A 28 -37.37 -6.51 12.72
CA SER A 28 -38.34 -7.48 12.21
C SER A 28 -37.96 -8.00 10.82
N ALA A 29 -37.54 -7.11 9.92
CA ALA A 29 -37.08 -7.49 8.58
C ALA A 29 -35.84 -8.41 8.64
N VAL A 30 -34.88 -8.13 9.54
CA VAL A 30 -33.71 -8.97 9.76
C VAL A 30 -34.12 -10.39 10.16
N ASN A 31 -35.04 -10.54 11.13
CA ASN A 31 -35.54 -11.85 11.55
C ASN A 31 -36.18 -12.62 10.39
N ILE A 32 -36.95 -11.94 9.54
CA ILE A 32 -37.57 -12.54 8.36
C ILE A 32 -36.51 -13.09 7.39
N ILE A 33 -35.44 -12.33 7.13
CA ILE A 33 -34.34 -12.77 6.25
C ILE A 33 -33.58 -13.94 6.87
N TYR A 34 -33.35 -13.93 8.18
CA TYR A 34 -32.76 -15.10 8.87
C TYR A 34 -33.60 -16.37 8.67
N SER A 35 -34.92 -16.26 8.82
CA SER A 35 -35.80 -17.43 8.66
C SER A 35 -35.97 -17.87 7.20
N ARG A 36 -36.06 -16.93 6.26
CA ARG A 36 -36.45 -17.23 4.86
C ARG A 36 -35.27 -17.37 3.89
N VAL A 37 -34.10 -16.84 4.24
CA VAL A 37 -32.90 -16.89 3.39
C VAL A 37 -31.79 -17.66 4.08
N TYR A 38 -31.40 -17.28 5.29
CA TYR A 38 -30.29 -17.93 5.97
C TYR A 38 -30.60 -19.37 6.38
N ALA A 39 -31.75 -19.61 7.03
CA ALA A 39 -32.09 -20.94 7.53
C ALA A 39 -32.19 -22.01 6.42
N PRO A 40 -32.75 -21.76 5.22
CA PRO A 40 -32.72 -22.72 4.11
C PRO A 40 -31.30 -23.06 3.61
N LEU A 41 -30.36 -22.13 3.71
CA LEU A 41 -28.98 -22.33 3.25
C LEU A 41 -28.11 -23.07 4.26
N ARG A 42 -28.54 -23.19 5.53
CA ARG A 42 -27.70 -23.69 6.65
C ARG A 42 -27.10 -25.08 6.46
N ASN A 43 -27.73 -25.93 5.65
CA ASN A 43 -27.30 -27.30 5.37
C ASN A 43 -26.70 -27.47 3.96
N ARG A 44 -26.51 -26.37 3.21
CA ARG A 44 -25.89 -26.38 1.88
C ARG A 44 -24.43 -25.99 2.02
N ILE A 45 -23.54 -26.73 1.36
CA ILE A 45 -22.12 -26.42 1.31
C ILE A 45 -21.84 -25.65 0.02
N PHE A 46 -21.13 -24.52 0.15
CA PHE A 46 -20.72 -23.70 -0.98
C PHE A 46 -19.19 -23.64 -1.04
N HIS A 47 -18.64 -23.86 -2.22
CA HIS A 47 -17.18 -23.85 -2.44
C HIS A 47 -16.67 -22.52 -3.01
N THR A 48 -17.57 -21.63 -3.42
CA THR A 48 -17.24 -20.31 -3.94
C THR A 48 -18.21 -19.26 -3.43
N LEU A 49 -17.73 -18.02 -3.29
CA LEU A 49 -18.58 -16.88 -2.92
C LEU A 49 -19.66 -16.61 -3.97
N SER A 50 -19.36 -16.85 -5.25
CA SER A 50 -20.33 -16.69 -6.35
C SER A 50 -21.51 -17.66 -6.19
N ALA A 51 -21.24 -18.93 -5.89
CA ALA A 51 -22.30 -19.93 -5.70
C ALA A 51 -23.20 -19.59 -4.49
N LEU A 52 -22.62 -19.10 -3.40
CA LEU A 52 -23.38 -18.62 -2.25
C LEU A 52 -24.25 -17.41 -2.62
N ASN A 53 -23.69 -16.43 -3.34
CA ASN A 53 -24.42 -15.24 -3.76
C ASN A 53 -25.61 -15.57 -4.67
N GLU A 54 -25.46 -16.50 -5.61
CA GLU A 54 -26.59 -16.93 -6.45
C GLU A 54 -27.69 -17.61 -5.63
N ALA A 55 -27.32 -18.52 -4.71
CA ALA A 55 -28.31 -19.18 -3.83
C ALA A 55 -29.04 -18.20 -2.90
N ILE A 56 -28.35 -17.16 -2.40
CA ILE A 56 -28.98 -16.08 -1.64
C ILE A 56 -29.96 -15.31 -2.53
N LYS A 57 -29.56 -14.99 -3.76
CA LYS A 57 -30.35 -14.20 -4.71
C LYS A 57 -31.66 -14.89 -5.07
N GLU A 58 -31.63 -16.20 -5.30
CA GLU A 58 -32.82 -17.04 -5.52
C GLU A 58 -33.83 -16.94 -4.37
N LEU A 59 -33.36 -17.10 -3.12
CA LEU A 59 -34.22 -17.06 -1.94
C LEU A 59 -34.77 -15.64 -1.66
N VAL A 60 -33.97 -14.60 -1.92
CA VAL A 60 -34.41 -13.21 -1.83
C VAL A 60 -35.48 -12.90 -2.88
N GLU A 61 -35.32 -13.39 -4.11
CA GLU A 61 -36.32 -13.23 -5.17
C GLU A 61 -37.64 -13.93 -4.76
N SER A 62 -37.56 -15.17 -4.29
CA SER A 62 -38.72 -15.91 -3.76
C SER A 62 -39.39 -15.16 -2.59
N HIS A 63 -38.62 -14.52 -1.72
CA HIS A 63 -39.15 -13.71 -0.63
C HIS A 63 -39.92 -12.48 -1.14
N ASN A 64 -39.38 -11.80 -2.15
CA ASN A 64 -39.96 -10.59 -2.72
C ASN A 64 -41.21 -10.87 -3.56
N LEU A 65 -41.29 -12.03 -4.19
CA LEU A 65 -42.46 -12.49 -4.97
C LEU A 65 -43.58 -13.09 -4.11
N ALA A 66 -43.29 -13.56 -2.89
CA ALA A 66 -44.31 -14.06 -1.98
C ALA A 66 -45.29 -12.95 -1.54
N LYS A 67 -46.60 -13.24 -1.62
CA LYS A 67 -47.66 -12.33 -1.15
C LYS A 67 -47.46 -11.96 0.32
N MET A 68 -47.74 -10.70 0.65
CA MET A 68 -47.63 -10.22 2.02
C MET A 68 -48.84 -10.70 2.85
N GLN A 69 -48.64 -10.91 4.15
CA GLN A 69 -49.71 -11.39 5.03
C GLN A 69 -50.90 -10.42 5.02
N GLY A 70 -52.09 -10.94 4.70
CA GLY A 70 -53.32 -10.14 4.62
C GLY A 70 -53.35 -9.16 3.44
N LYS A 71 -52.51 -9.36 2.40
CA LYS A 71 -52.49 -8.54 1.18
C LYS A 71 -52.59 -9.43 -0.06
N ASP A 72 -53.20 -8.87 -1.09
CA ASP A 72 -53.32 -9.44 -2.42
C ASP A 72 -52.11 -9.12 -3.32
N TYR A 73 -51.11 -8.39 -2.82
CA TYR A 73 -49.86 -8.07 -3.51
C TYR A 73 -48.59 -8.55 -2.77
N CYS A 74 -47.49 -8.65 -3.51
CA CYS A 74 -46.14 -8.95 -3.01
C CYS A 74 -45.25 -7.69 -2.99
N ARG A 75 -44.02 -7.82 -2.48
CA ARG A 75 -43.07 -6.70 -2.37
C ARG A 75 -42.64 -6.21 -3.75
N ARG A 76 -42.42 -7.14 -4.68
CA ARG A 76 -42.02 -6.84 -6.07
C ARG A 76 -43.09 -6.02 -6.79
N GLU A 77 -44.35 -6.46 -6.72
CA GLU A 77 -45.48 -5.75 -7.32
C GLU A 77 -45.60 -4.32 -6.76
N ARG A 78 -45.48 -4.16 -5.44
CA ARG A 78 -45.53 -2.85 -4.80
C ARG A 78 -44.40 -1.92 -5.25
N PHE A 79 -43.17 -2.45 -5.33
CA PHE A 79 -42.02 -1.70 -5.82
C PHE A 79 -42.23 -1.23 -7.27
N GLU A 80 -42.68 -2.13 -8.15
CA GLU A 80 -42.87 -1.82 -9.57
C GLU A 80 -44.00 -0.82 -9.81
N GLN A 81 -45.11 -0.93 -9.07
CA GLN A 81 -46.28 -0.08 -9.25
C GLN A 81 -46.14 1.31 -8.63
N LEU A 82 -45.46 1.43 -7.48
CA LEU A 82 -45.45 2.67 -6.69
C LEU A 82 -44.06 3.31 -6.58
N GLU A 83 -43.02 2.52 -6.35
CA GLU A 83 -41.71 3.06 -5.96
C GLU A 83 -40.82 3.34 -7.16
N ARG A 84 -40.86 2.48 -8.18
CA ARG A 84 -39.94 2.52 -9.33
C ARG A 84 -39.96 3.86 -10.07
N SER A 85 -41.13 4.46 -10.25
CA SER A 85 -41.29 5.76 -10.91
C SER A 85 -40.78 6.94 -10.07
N CYS A 86 -40.65 6.76 -8.76
CA CYS A 86 -40.15 7.79 -7.84
C CYS A 86 -38.62 7.77 -7.69
N LEU A 87 -37.94 6.74 -8.22
CA LEU A 87 -36.49 6.60 -8.09
C LEU A 87 -35.74 7.62 -8.95
N GLN A 88 -34.69 8.21 -8.38
CA GLN A 88 -33.77 9.08 -9.10
C GLN A 88 -32.69 8.26 -9.82
N ALA A 89 -32.10 8.86 -10.86
CA ALA A 89 -30.94 8.28 -11.53
C ALA A 89 -29.76 8.16 -10.56
N LEU A 90 -29.01 7.06 -10.68
CA LEU A 90 -27.77 6.91 -9.94
C LEU A 90 -26.70 7.86 -10.49
N PRO A 91 -25.79 8.37 -9.64
CA PRO A 91 -24.60 9.06 -10.11
C PRO A 91 -23.80 8.17 -11.08
N THR A 92 -23.24 8.77 -12.13
CA THR A 92 -22.45 8.05 -13.15
C THR A 92 -21.21 7.38 -12.56
N GLN A 93 -20.64 7.97 -11.51
CA GLN A 93 -19.48 7.45 -10.80
C GLN A 93 -19.89 6.79 -9.49
N LYS A 94 -19.32 5.63 -9.19
CA LYS A 94 -19.49 4.97 -7.89
C LYS A 94 -18.80 5.79 -6.80
N TYR A 95 -19.45 5.88 -5.64
CA TYR A 95 -18.82 6.49 -4.47
C TYR A 95 -17.55 5.71 -4.08
N GLN A 96 -16.45 6.45 -3.87
CA GLN A 96 -15.21 5.88 -3.38
C GLN A 96 -15.02 6.22 -1.90
N LEU A 97 -14.73 5.20 -1.09
CA LEU A 97 -14.38 5.41 0.32
C LEU A 97 -13.04 6.14 0.41
N LYS A 98 -13.06 7.29 1.09
CA LYS A 98 -11.88 8.10 1.33
C LYS A 98 -11.34 7.83 2.73
N SER A 99 -10.04 7.58 2.79
CA SER A 99 -9.25 7.51 4.01
C SER A 99 -8.44 8.79 4.18
N PHE A 100 -8.07 9.08 5.43
CA PHE A 100 -7.40 10.32 5.80
C PHE A 100 -6.14 10.01 6.61
N SER A 101 -5.04 10.68 6.29
CA SER A 101 -3.83 10.65 7.11
C SER A 101 -3.10 11.98 7.07
N TYR A 102 -2.16 12.16 8.00
CA TYR A 102 -1.28 13.33 8.06
C TYR A 102 0.16 12.88 7.99
N SER A 103 0.98 13.65 7.25
CA SER A 103 2.38 13.34 7.03
C SER A 103 3.19 14.62 6.92
N LYS A 104 4.38 14.64 7.52
CA LYS A 104 5.33 15.75 7.39
C LYS A 104 6.11 15.60 6.09
N VAL A 105 6.20 16.69 5.32
CA VAL A 105 6.99 16.74 4.10
C VAL A 105 8.47 16.62 4.43
N GLN A 106 9.12 15.64 3.84
CA GLN A 106 10.53 15.34 4.07
C GLN A 106 11.45 16.25 3.24
N PRO A 107 12.73 16.38 3.61
CA PRO A 107 13.69 17.22 2.88
C PRO A 107 13.81 16.90 1.39
N ASN A 108 13.48 15.66 0.98
CA ASN A 108 13.49 15.24 -0.42
C ASN A 108 12.18 15.56 -1.16
N CYS A 109 11.33 16.48 -0.67
CA CYS A 109 10.04 16.85 -1.27
C CYS A 109 8.99 15.73 -1.32
N HIS A 110 9.06 14.74 -0.44
CA HIS A 110 8.10 13.63 -0.42
C HIS A 110 7.38 13.47 0.93
N VAL A 111 6.17 12.93 0.87
CA VAL A 111 5.36 12.53 2.02
C VAL A 111 5.15 11.03 2.02
N LEU A 112 5.12 10.44 3.20
CA LEU A 112 4.86 9.01 3.36
C LEU A 112 3.37 8.76 3.55
N LEU A 113 2.78 7.97 2.66
CA LEU A 113 1.52 7.29 2.93
C LEU A 113 1.82 6.01 3.74
N LYS A 114 1.51 6.02 5.03
CA LYS A 114 1.92 4.98 5.98
C LYS A 114 1.31 3.61 5.68
N GLU A 115 0.07 3.58 5.22
CA GLU A 115 -0.67 2.35 4.89
C GLU A 115 0.06 1.53 3.82
N ASP A 116 0.47 2.20 2.74
CA ASP A 116 1.16 1.57 1.60
C ASP A 116 2.68 1.52 1.79
N LYS A 117 3.20 2.25 2.79
CA LYS A 117 4.63 2.55 2.95
C LYS A 117 5.25 3.16 1.68
N HIS A 118 4.46 3.89 0.91
CA HIS A 118 4.84 4.51 -0.36
C HIS A 118 5.02 6.03 -0.20
N TYR A 119 5.90 6.62 -1.00
CA TYR A 119 6.24 8.04 -0.94
C TYR A 119 5.72 8.80 -2.16
N TYR A 120 4.99 9.89 -1.94
CA TYR A 120 4.48 10.75 -3.01
C TYR A 120 5.13 12.12 -2.93
N SER A 121 5.54 12.65 -4.07
CA SER A 121 6.13 14.00 -4.15
C SER A 121 5.09 15.09 -3.89
N VAL A 122 5.55 16.21 -3.33
CA VAL A 122 4.77 17.43 -3.12
C VAL A 122 5.64 18.64 -3.46
N PRO A 123 5.05 19.79 -3.81
CA PRO A 123 5.82 21.01 -4.10
C PRO A 123 6.84 21.32 -3.00
N TYR A 124 8.06 21.65 -3.41
CA TYR A 124 9.21 21.80 -2.52
C TYR A 124 9.06 22.93 -1.49
N GLU A 125 8.21 23.92 -1.75
CA GLU A 125 7.89 25.02 -0.84
C GLU A 125 7.27 24.50 0.46
N LEU A 126 6.76 23.27 0.44
CA LEU A 126 6.13 22.61 1.57
C LEU A 126 7.09 21.78 2.42
N ILE A 127 8.40 21.73 2.12
CA ILE A 127 9.38 20.99 2.93
C ILE A 127 9.26 21.37 4.41
N GLY A 128 9.17 20.35 5.27
CA GLY A 128 9.03 20.52 6.72
C GLY A 128 7.63 20.90 7.20
N ARG A 129 6.68 21.19 6.31
CA ARG A 129 5.26 21.41 6.66
C ARG A 129 4.55 20.07 6.88
N GLU A 130 3.45 20.11 7.63
CA GLU A 130 2.53 18.97 7.74
C GLU A 130 1.41 19.13 6.71
N VAL A 131 1.09 18.04 6.00
CA VAL A 131 0.04 18.01 4.98
C VAL A 131 -0.96 16.90 5.28
N LYS A 132 -2.19 17.09 4.79
CA LYS A 132 -3.28 16.11 4.87
C LYS A 132 -3.32 15.29 3.59
N LEU A 133 -3.28 13.97 3.72
CA LEU A 133 -3.50 13.05 2.62
C LEU A 133 -4.94 12.55 2.69
N ILE A 134 -5.65 12.64 1.57
CA ILE A 134 -6.97 12.06 1.35
C ILE A 134 -6.81 11.05 0.23
N TYR A 135 -7.15 9.80 0.45
CA TYR A 135 -6.86 8.75 -0.53
C TYR A 135 -7.96 7.72 -0.63
N THR A 136 -8.14 7.17 -1.84
CA THR A 136 -9.08 6.10 -2.16
C THR A 136 -8.30 4.85 -2.53
N THR A 137 -8.95 3.85 -3.13
CA THR A 137 -8.24 2.70 -3.71
C THR A 137 -7.43 3.06 -4.95
N ALA A 138 -7.73 4.19 -5.60
CA ALA A 138 -7.16 4.56 -6.89
C ALA A 138 -6.26 5.81 -6.84
N GLU A 139 -6.50 6.74 -5.93
CA GLU A 139 -5.85 8.05 -5.95
C GLU A 139 -5.40 8.51 -4.56
N VAL A 140 -4.38 9.37 -4.52
CA VAL A 140 -3.88 10.06 -3.34
C VAL A 140 -3.86 11.56 -3.62
N GLU A 141 -4.78 12.28 -2.97
CA GLU A 141 -4.82 13.74 -2.96
C GLU A 141 -4.10 14.29 -1.73
N ILE A 142 -3.29 15.32 -1.91
CA ILE A 142 -2.51 15.94 -0.84
C ILE A 142 -2.93 17.39 -0.71
N TYR A 143 -3.25 17.80 0.52
CA TYR A 143 -3.77 19.12 0.86
C TYR A 143 -2.88 19.84 1.87
N TYR A 144 -2.67 21.13 1.65
CA TYR A 144 -2.08 22.07 2.60
C TYR A 144 -3.01 23.28 2.73
N GLN A 145 -3.37 23.67 3.96
CA GLN A 145 -4.27 24.81 4.23
C GLN A 145 -5.53 24.83 3.33
N TYR A 146 -6.24 23.69 3.23
CA TYR A 146 -7.45 23.51 2.41
C TYR A 146 -7.26 23.59 0.88
N GLN A 147 -6.04 23.85 0.40
CA GLN A 147 -5.71 23.79 -1.03
C GLN A 147 -5.13 22.43 -1.39
N ARG A 148 -5.61 21.83 -2.49
CA ARG A 148 -4.99 20.62 -3.05
C ARG A 148 -3.67 21.00 -3.72
N VAL A 149 -2.57 20.48 -3.18
CA VAL A 149 -1.20 20.77 -3.64
C VAL A 149 -0.63 19.69 -4.54
N ALA A 150 -1.17 18.46 -4.49
CA ALA A 150 -0.80 17.37 -5.38
C ALA A 150 -1.93 16.34 -5.51
N LEU A 151 -1.93 15.62 -6.64
CA LEU A 151 -2.78 14.47 -6.91
C LEU A 151 -1.93 13.40 -7.60
N HIS A 152 -1.99 12.17 -7.09
CA HIS A 152 -1.25 11.03 -7.62
C HIS A 152 -2.17 9.82 -7.79
N GLU A 153 -1.84 8.94 -8.73
CA GLU A 153 -2.37 7.58 -8.76
C GLU A 153 -1.82 6.79 -7.56
N ARG A 154 -2.65 6.01 -6.89
CA ARG A 154 -2.27 5.22 -5.71
C ARG A 154 -1.56 3.95 -6.16
N MET A 155 -0.32 3.79 -5.71
CA MET A 155 0.54 2.65 -6.02
C MET A 155 0.78 1.78 -4.79
N ASP A 156 0.49 0.47 -4.88
CA ASP A 156 0.83 -0.52 -3.85
C ASP A 156 2.27 -1.04 -4.03
N SER A 157 3.24 -0.13 -4.02
CA SER A 157 4.66 -0.47 -4.10
C SER A 157 5.39 0.01 -2.84
N LYS A 158 5.53 -0.90 -1.88
CA LYS A 158 6.16 -0.60 -0.58
C LYS A 158 7.56 -0.04 -0.77
N HIS A 159 7.85 1.06 -0.09
CA HIS A 159 9.15 1.75 -0.04
C HIS A 159 9.61 2.37 -1.36
N HIS A 160 8.73 2.55 -2.33
CA HIS A 160 9.01 3.24 -3.58
C HIS A 160 8.51 4.68 -3.56
N TYR A 161 8.87 5.42 -4.61
CA TYR A 161 8.57 6.85 -4.77
C TYR A 161 7.80 7.08 -6.07
N THR A 162 6.74 7.89 -5.98
CA THR A 162 6.05 8.47 -7.13
C THR A 162 6.35 9.97 -7.14
N THR A 163 7.09 10.40 -8.17
CA THR A 163 7.66 11.74 -8.25
C THR A 163 7.15 12.46 -9.49
N THR A 164 6.55 13.64 -9.28
CA THR A 164 6.19 14.58 -10.34
C THR A 164 7.32 15.59 -10.46
N ALA A 165 7.90 15.75 -11.66
CA ALA A 165 9.04 16.63 -11.88
C ALA A 165 8.77 18.09 -11.45
N ALA A 166 7.55 18.59 -11.66
CA ALA A 166 7.14 19.95 -11.29
C ALA A 166 7.10 20.20 -9.76
N HIS A 167 7.08 19.15 -8.94
CA HIS A 167 7.16 19.28 -7.47
C HIS A 167 8.59 19.53 -6.99
N LEU A 168 9.58 19.21 -7.82
CA LEU A 168 10.97 19.40 -7.50
C LEU A 168 11.37 20.87 -7.75
N PRO A 169 12.27 21.42 -6.96
CA PRO A 169 12.71 22.80 -7.13
C PRO A 169 13.39 23.03 -8.49
N PRO A 170 13.17 24.18 -9.14
CA PRO A 170 13.74 24.49 -10.46
C PRO A 170 15.28 24.51 -10.51
N GLN A 171 15.93 24.77 -9.36
CA GLN A 171 17.38 25.02 -9.25
C GLN A 171 18.10 24.03 -8.30
N HIS A 172 17.47 22.92 -7.89
CA HIS A 172 18.04 22.06 -6.84
C HIS A 172 19.11 21.06 -7.32
N GLN A 173 20.31 21.59 -7.58
CA GLN A 173 21.55 20.85 -7.36
C GLN A 173 22.13 21.03 -5.93
N TRP A 174 21.60 21.94 -5.09
CA TRP A 174 22.30 22.28 -3.83
C TRP A 174 21.51 22.40 -2.51
N LEU A 175 20.18 22.46 -2.50
CA LEU A 175 19.42 22.74 -1.26
C LEU A 175 18.70 21.54 -0.65
N THR A 176 19.32 20.38 -0.72
CA THR A 176 19.11 19.34 0.28
C THR A 176 20.50 19.08 0.85
N GLN A 177 20.71 19.16 2.16
CA GLN A 177 22.01 18.80 2.77
C GLN A 177 22.46 17.37 2.36
N TRP A 178 21.53 16.59 1.82
CA TRP A 178 21.75 15.29 1.20
C TRP A 178 21.92 15.47 -0.31
N SER A 179 23.15 15.28 -0.77
CA SER A 179 23.55 15.18 -2.17
C SER A 179 24.37 13.90 -2.38
N PRO A 180 24.62 13.45 -3.63
CA PRO A 180 25.50 12.31 -3.88
C PRO A 180 26.89 12.57 -3.26
N THR A 181 27.41 13.78 -3.45
CA THR A 181 28.69 14.22 -2.89
C THR A 181 28.70 14.23 -1.36
N TYR A 182 27.60 14.57 -0.69
CA TYR A 182 27.49 14.47 0.77
C TYR A 182 27.63 13.02 1.25
N PHE A 183 26.92 12.08 0.61
CA PHE A 183 26.97 10.66 0.98
C PHE A 183 28.32 10.02 0.66
N GLU A 184 28.92 10.35 -0.49
CA GLU A 184 30.26 9.92 -0.86
C GLU A 184 31.33 10.43 0.11
N ASN A 185 31.25 11.70 0.52
CA ASN A 185 32.17 12.29 1.48
C ASN A 185 32.04 11.67 2.87
N TRP A 186 30.82 11.36 3.33
CA TRP A 186 30.62 10.65 4.59
C TRP A 186 31.15 9.21 4.50
N ALA A 187 30.81 8.49 3.43
CA ALA A 187 31.30 7.12 3.21
C ALA A 187 32.84 7.05 3.18
N SER A 188 33.48 8.04 2.55
CA SER A 188 34.95 8.14 2.48
C SER A 188 35.62 8.28 3.85
N LYS A 189 34.92 8.82 4.87
CA LYS A 189 35.43 8.90 6.25
C LYS A 189 35.37 7.58 7.01
N ILE A 190 34.65 6.60 6.48
CA ILE A 190 34.55 5.23 7.00
C ILE A 190 35.57 4.35 6.30
N GLY A 191 35.57 4.34 4.96
CA GLY A 191 36.58 3.64 4.18
C GLY A 191 36.26 3.54 2.68
N PRO A 192 37.23 3.05 1.87
CA PRO A 192 37.13 3.00 0.42
C PRO A 192 36.01 2.08 -0.11
N HIS A 193 35.79 0.91 0.50
CA HIS A 193 34.73 -0.02 0.11
C HIS A 193 33.35 0.49 0.50
N THR A 194 33.22 1.18 1.64
CA THR A 194 31.98 1.85 2.01
C THR A 194 31.60 2.92 0.99
N ARG A 195 32.58 3.70 0.51
CA ARG A 195 32.37 4.67 -0.57
C ARG A 195 31.87 4.01 -1.86
N LEU A 196 32.52 2.93 -2.31
CA LEU A 196 32.13 2.21 -3.53
C LEU A 196 30.69 1.66 -3.45
N VAL A 197 30.29 1.11 -2.30
CA VAL A 197 28.91 0.66 -2.08
C VAL A 197 27.92 1.81 -2.20
N ILE A 198 28.23 2.98 -1.63
CA ILE A 198 27.35 4.15 -1.70
C ILE A 198 27.26 4.69 -3.14
N GLU A 199 28.37 4.79 -3.85
CA GLU A 199 28.38 5.17 -5.27
C GLU A 199 27.53 4.21 -6.11
N ASP A 200 27.65 2.92 -5.87
CA ASP A 200 26.89 1.90 -6.58
C ASP A 200 25.38 1.99 -6.29
N ILE A 201 24.99 2.18 -5.02
CA ILE A 201 23.59 2.39 -4.64
C ILE A 201 22.99 3.63 -5.32
N LEU A 202 23.76 4.71 -5.44
CA LEU A 202 23.33 5.95 -6.08
C LEU A 202 23.19 5.81 -7.61
N ARG A 203 24.11 5.08 -8.27
CA ARG A 203 24.11 4.85 -9.72
C ARG A 203 22.96 3.97 -10.20
N HIS A 204 22.51 3.02 -9.37
CA HIS A 204 21.42 2.09 -9.70
C HIS A 204 20.01 2.72 -9.65
N ARG A 205 19.89 4.04 -9.48
CA ARG A 205 18.61 4.76 -9.49
C ARG A 205 18.66 5.88 -10.53
N THR A 206 17.58 5.99 -11.31
CA THR A 206 17.40 7.07 -12.30
C THR A 206 17.49 8.46 -11.66
N TYR A 207 17.05 8.57 -10.41
CA TYR A 207 17.15 9.78 -9.59
C TYR A 207 17.88 9.45 -8.27
N PRO A 208 19.10 9.99 -8.04
CA PRO A 208 19.91 9.71 -6.85
C PRO A 208 19.18 9.93 -5.51
N GLU A 209 18.22 10.85 -5.48
CA GLU A 209 17.41 11.20 -4.31
C GLU A 209 16.63 10.01 -3.74
N GLN A 210 16.25 9.07 -4.62
CA GLN A 210 15.53 7.86 -4.23
C GLN A 210 16.44 6.88 -3.46
N ALA A 211 17.75 6.96 -3.66
CA ALA A 211 18.75 6.14 -2.99
C ALA A 211 19.21 6.74 -1.65
N TYR A 212 18.98 8.03 -1.38
CA TYR A 212 19.52 8.72 -0.20
C TYR A 212 19.14 8.05 1.14
N LYS A 213 17.92 7.51 1.28
CA LYS A 213 17.55 6.77 2.50
C LYS A 213 18.31 5.47 2.66
N SER A 214 18.59 4.77 1.57
CA SER A 214 19.40 3.56 1.58
C SER A 214 20.84 3.91 1.98
N CYS A 215 21.40 4.98 1.41
CA CYS A 215 22.73 5.49 1.75
C CYS A 215 22.82 5.89 3.23
N ALA A 216 21.88 6.72 3.71
CA ALA A 216 21.80 7.10 5.13
C ALA A 216 21.63 5.88 6.04
N GLY A 217 20.82 4.90 5.62
CA GLY A 217 20.62 3.66 6.34
C GLY A 217 21.91 2.86 6.50
N VAL A 218 22.72 2.72 5.45
CA VAL A 218 24.01 2.01 5.49
C VAL A 218 24.99 2.77 6.39
N LEU A 219 25.17 4.07 6.18
CA LEU A 219 26.11 4.89 6.96
C LEU A 219 25.73 4.98 8.44
N SER A 220 24.43 4.93 8.78
CA SER A 220 23.98 4.93 10.17
C SER A 220 24.41 3.68 10.97
N LEU A 221 24.79 2.58 10.29
CA LEU A 221 25.29 1.37 10.94
C LEU A 221 26.65 1.59 11.60
N GLU A 222 27.43 2.57 11.13
CA GLU A 222 28.73 2.96 11.70
C GLU A 222 28.62 3.16 13.22
N LYS A 223 27.55 3.83 13.68
CA LYS A 223 27.30 4.10 15.10
C LYS A 223 27.06 2.84 15.94
N LYS A 224 26.63 1.74 15.32
CA LYS A 224 26.27 0.49 16.00
C LYS A 224 27.40 -0.53 15.98
N VAL A 225 28.09 -0.66 14.85
CA VAL A 225 29.09 -1.74 14.64
C VAL A 225 30.53 -1.22 14.57
N GLY A 226 30.73 0.10 14.48
CA GLY A 226 32.05 0.71 14.27
C GLY A 226 32.45 0.78 12.80
N LYS A 227 33.47 1.59 12.50
CA LYS A 227 33.95 1.85 11.13
C LYS A 227 34.53 0.59 10.48
N ASP A 228 35.40 -0.12 11.19
CA ASP A 228 36.15 -1.24 10.63
C ASP A 228 35.24 -2.40 10.22
N ARG A 229 34.25 -2.72 11.05
CA ARG A 229 33.26 -3.77 10.76
C ARG A 229 32.37 -3.39 9.58
N LEU A 230 31.92 -2.14 9.52
CA LEU A 230 31.10 -1.67 8.41
C LEU A 230 31.88 -1.69 7.09
N GLU A 231 33.16 -1.29 7.11
CA GLU A 231 34.04 -1.31 5.95
C GLU A 231 34.30 -2.75 5.46
N ALA A 232 34.56 -3.69 6.37
CA ALA A 232 34.72 -5.10 6.03
C ALA A 232 33.44 -5.73 5.46
N ALA A 233 32.27 -5.34 5.98
CA ALA A 233 30.98 -5.77 5.45
C ALA A 233 30.73 -5.20 4.04
N CYS A 234 31.09 -3.93 3.79
CA CYS A 234 30.98 -3.31 2.47
C CYS A 234 31.93 -3.97 1.46
N ARG A 235 33.16 -4.30 1.86
CA ARG A 235 34.11 -5.06 1.03
C ARG A 235 33.52 -6.40 0.58
N ARG A 236 32.89 -7.13 1.50
CA ARG A 236 32.23 -8.40 1.21
C ARG A 236 31.02 -8.25 0.30
N ALA A 237 30.21 -7.20 0.51
CA ALA A 237 29.06 -6.90 -0.36
C ALA A 237 29.48 -6.65 -1.82
N ILE A 238 30.61 -5.95 -2.03
CA ILE A 238 31.21 -5.74 -3.35
C ILE A 238 31.66 -7.07 -3.97
N ALA A 239 32.30 -7.95 -3.19
CA ALA A 239 32.69 -9.28 -3.67
C ALA A 239 31.48 -10.09 -4.16
N TYR A 240 30.34 -9.97 -3.49
CA TYR A 240 29.06 -10.58 -3.92
C TYR A 240 28.35 -9.84 -5.06
N LYS A 241 28.93 -8.76 -5.60
CA LYS A 241 28.33 -7.92 -6.66
C LYS A 241 26.91 -7.44 -6.34
N ALA A 242 26.63 -7.22 -5.05
CA ALA A 242 25.30 -6.81 -4.59
C ALA A 242 25.40 -5.74 -3.50
N THR A 243 24.77 -4.60 -3.72
CA THR A 243 24.89 -3.41 -2.86
C THR A 243 23.52 -2.99 -2.35
N SER A 244 23.06 -3.64 -1.28
CA SER A 244 21.79 -3.27 -0.63
C SER A 244 21.92 -3.19 0.88
N LEU A 245 21.15 -2.28 1.48
CA LEU A 245 21.07 -2.14 2.95
C LEU A 245 20.71 -3.47 3.64
N LYS A 246 19.84 -4.29 3.03
CA LYS A 246 19.45 -5.59 3.58
C LYS A 246 20.61 -6.57 3.62
N LEU A 247 21.40 -6.64 2.54
CA LEU A 247 22.56 -7.51 2.48
C LEU A 247 23.63 -7.10 3.50
N ILE A 248 23.95 -5.81 3.58
CA ILE A 248 24.98 -5.30 4.49
C ILE A 248 24.58 -5.58 5.95
N LYS A 249 23.30 -5.39 6.30
CA LYS A 249 22.78 -5.80 7.61
C LYS A 249 22.93 -7.30 7.85
N SER A 250 22.56 -8.13 6.87
CA SER A 250 22.69 -9.59 7.00
C SER A 250 24.14 -10.04 7.16
N ILE A 251 25.10 -9.38 6.51
CA ILE A 251 26.53 -9.68 6.65
C ILE A 251 26.99 -9.39 8.07
N LEU A 252 26.61 -8.23 8.62
CA LEU A 252 26.96 -7.81 9.97
C LEU A 252 26.29 -8.65 11.06
N GLU A 253 25.01 -9.04 10.86
CA GLU A 253 24.24 -9.88 11.78
C GLU A 253 24.79 -11.31 11.86
N ARG A 254 25.29 -11.84 10.74
CA ARG A 254 25.89 -13.17 10.66
C ARG A 254 27.41 -13.19 10.93
N GLU A 255 27.97 -12.04 11.33
CA GLU A 255 29.40 -11.83 11.56
C GLU A 255 30.32 -12.21 10.40
N LEU A 256 29.76 -12.22 9.18
CA LEU A 256 30.49 -12.55 7.97
C LEU A 256 31.57 -11.51 7.70
N ASP A 257 31.44 -10.29 8.21
CA ASP A 257 32.48 -9.25 8.14
C ASP A 257 33.83 -9.68 8.78
N LYS A 258 33.84 -10.65 9.70
CA LYS A 258 35.05 -11.14 10.38
C LYS A 258 35.77 -12.27 9.66
N VAL A 259 35.10 -12.92 8.71
CA VAL A 259 35.70 -13.99 7.93
C VAL A 259 36.58 -13.35 6.84
N PRO A 260 37.76 -13.92 6.51
CA PRO A 260 38.51 -13.47 5.35
C PRO A 260 37.63 -13.53 4.11
N VAL A 261 37.63 -12.47 3.30
CA VAL A 261 37.13 -12.56 1.93
C VAL A 261 38.27 -13.23 1.19
N GLU A 262 38.17 -14.54 0.95
CA GLU A 262 39.08 -15.18 0.01
C GLU A 262 38.89 -14.46 -1.32
N ASP A 263 39.98 -13.99 -1.92
CA ASP A 263 39.97 -13.64 -3.34
C ASP A 263 39.69 -14.95 -4.08
N GLU A 264 38.41 -15.29 -4.22
CA GLU A 264 37.95 -16.29 -5.18
C GLU A 264 38.32 -15.73 -6.55
N LYS A 265 39.58 -15.96 -6.97
CA LYS A 265 39.82 -16.39 -8.33
C LYS A 265 38.78 -17.44 -8.59
N LEU A 266 37.80 -17.11 -9.43
CA LEU A 266 36.76 -17.99 -9.95
C LEU A 266 37.26 -19.43 -9.98
N THR A 267 37.05 -20.18 -8.90
CA THR A 267 37.00 -21.62 -8.98
C THR A 267 35.65 -21.85 -9.59
N ASP A 268 35.70 -21.95 -10.92
CA ASP A 268 34.80 -22.71 -11.76
C ASP A 268 33.76 -23.42 -10.90
N THR A 269 32.51 -22.97 -10.98
CA THR A 269 31.40 -23.64 -10.30
C THR A 269 31.31 -25.04 -10.90
N SER A 270 32.09 -25.98 -10.36
CA SER A 270 31.81 -27.38 -10.45
C SER A 270 30.45 -27.52 -9.81
N PHE A 271 29.44 -27.66 -10.65
CA PHE A 271 28.08 -28.00 -10.25
C PHE A 271 28.17 -29.04 -9.14
N ILE A 272 27.69 -28.70 -7.95
CA ILE A 272 27.49 -29.70 -6.90
C ILE A 272 26.41 -30.63 -7.43
N VAL A 273 26.82 -31.75 -8.03
CA VAL A 273 25.92 -32.81 -8.45
C VAL A 273 25.43 -33.48 -7.18
N HIS A 274 24.26 -33.06 -6.71
CA HIS A 274 23.56 -33.77 -5.65
C HIS A 274 22.75 -34.91 -6.29
N GLU A 275 22.75 -36.08 -5.65
CA GLU A 275 22.00 -37.27 -6.08
C GLU A 275 20.48 -37.03 -6.29
N ASN A 276 19.96 -35.93 -5.77
CA ASN A 276 18.53 -35.57 -5.82
C ASN A 276 18.15 -34.68 -7.01
N ILE A 277 19.07 -34.36 -7.93
CA ILE A 277 18.75 -33.58 -9.13
C ILE A 277 18.27 -34.53 -10.23
N ARG A 278 16.94 -34.61 -10.42
CA ARG A 278 16.34 -35.39 -11.52
C ARG A 278 16.50 -34.62 -12.83
N GLY A 279 17.16 -35.24 -13.80
CA GLY A 279 17.35 -34.69 -15.15
C GLY A 279 16.05 -34.70 -15.97
N ALA A 280 15.99 -33.84 -16.99
CA ALA A 280 14.84 -33.66 -17.87
C ALA A 280 14.41 -34.93 -18.64
N HIS A 281 15.24 -35.97 -18.65
CA HIS A 281 15.01 -37.25 -19.34
C HIS A 281 14.00 -38.17 -18.63
N GLN A 282 13.54 -37.82 -17.42
CA GLN A 282 12.55 -38.61 -16.65
C GLN A 282 11.09 -38.14 -16.82
N TYR A 283 10.83 -37.14 -17.66
CA TYR A 283 9.48 -36.80 -18.07
C TYR A 283 9.23 -37.38 -19.48
N GLN A 284 8.73 -38.61 -19.53
CA GLN A 284 8.01 -39.17 -20.68
C GLN A 284 6.56 -39.36 -20.30
#